data_AF-I3D381-F1
#
_entry.id   AF-I3D381-F1
#
_cell.length_a   1.000
_cell.length_b   1.000
_cell.length_c   1.000
_cell.angle_alpha   90.00
_cell.angle_beta   90.00
_cell.angle_gamma   90.00
#
_symmetry.space_group_name_H-M   'P 1'
#
loop_
_entity.id
_entity.type
_entity.pdbx_description
1 polymer ?
#
loop_
_entity_poly.entity_id
_entity_poly.type
_entity_poly.pdbx_seq_one_letter_code
_entity_poly.pdbx_strand_id
1 'polypeptide(L)'
;MKHEKSFKKLQIQNKKQVMIIATILVVLVSGGMLYLSPIISPIQFAGVDDDGFKTQYLIQNLRGDTVDTWASWRIPVDAPFHIHLLDSKFATPDKVNAIVSVIMSDKEIKIDDNLMHKGPAGTTSVYYEGWHGALNSITSDTKFNIVKNLHFHVDNGESTGNIVIMLTDMSSPDGYSGYTNSIVDEANHQILKSTITIYDVNKLSIENLKTILRHELGHGFGLAHSTALEDLMYPVITTYYPYISDCDLDAISHLYDGGGDSSNVVCEK
;
A
#
# COMPACT_ATOMS: atom_id res chain seq x y z
N MET A 1 36.78 -35.49 46.55
CA MET A 1 36.04 -34.61 45.61
C MET A 1 37.05 -33.71 44.87
N LYS A 2 37.47 -34.10 43.66
CA LYS A 2 38.09 -33.24 42.62
C LYS A 2 38.22 -34.09 41.36
N HIS A 3 37.37 -33.84 40.37
CA HIS A 3 37.42 -34.46 39.05
C HIS A 3 38.24 -33.56 38.13
N GLU A 4 39.44 -33.99 37.77
CA GLU A 4 40.27 -33.33 36.77
C GLU A 4 40.05 -34.01 35.41
N LYS A 5 39.40 -33.31 34.47
CA LYS A 5 39.20 -33.81 33.11
C LYS A 5 40.50 -33.64 32.32
N SER A 6 41.17 -34.76 32.06
CA SER A 6 42.30 -34.83 31.13
C SER A 6 41.81 -34.61 29.70
N PHE A 7 42.19 -33.48 29.10
CA PHE A 7 42.07 -33.27 27.65
C PHE A 7 43.20 -34.03 26.95
N LYS A 8 42.85 -35.14 26.28
CA LYS A 8 43.76 -35.82 25.36
C LYS A 8 44.06 -34.89 24.18
N LYS A 9 45.31 -34.42 24.11
CA LYS A 9 45.88 -33.76 22.93
C LYS A 9 45.80 -34.75 21.75
N LEU A 10 45.05 -34.41 20.70
CA LEU A 10 45.13 -35.10 19.42
C LEU A 10 46.52 -34.85 18.82
N GLN A 11 47.42 -35.82 18.92
CA GLN A 11 48.66 -35.83 18.14
C GLN A 11 48.35 -36.32 16.72
N ILE A 12 48.27 -35.38 15.78
CA ILE A 12 48.14 -35.70 14.36
C ILE A 12 49.54 -36.06 13.83
N GLN A 13 49.83 -37.34 13.71
CA GLN A 13 51.17 -37.85 13.37
C GLN A 13 51.43 -37.98 11.85
N ASN A 14 50.45 -37.73 10.99
CA ASN A 14 50.60 -38.06 9.57
C ASN A 14 50.28 -36.86 8.66
N LYS A 15 51.28 -36.35 7.92
CA LYS A 15 51.14 -35.20 7.00
C LYS A 15 50.03 -35.39 5.96
N LYS A 16 49.75 -36.64 5.55
CA LYS A 16 48.63 -36.97 4.65
C LYS A 16 47.26 -36.75 5.30
N GLN A 17 47.11 -36.99 6.60
CA GLN A 17 45.84 -36.75 7.30
C GLN A 17 45.59 -35.26 7.55
N VAL A 18 46.63 -34.46 7.78
CA VAL A 18 46.51 -32.99 7.85
C VAL A 18 46.03 -32.42 6.52
N MET A 19 46.59 -32.89 5.40
CA MET A 19 46.16 -32.46 4.05
C MET A 19 44.70 -32.83 3.79
N ILE A 20 44.26 -34.04 4.11
CA ILE A 20 42.87 -34.46 3.90
C ILE A 20 41.89 -33.63 4.76
N ILE A 21 42.22 -33.39 6.04
CA ILE A 21 41.36 -32.58 6.93
C ILE A 21 41.30 -31.12 6.45
N ALA A 22 42.42 -30.56 5.97
CA ALA A 22 42.46 -29.21 5.41
C ALA A 22 41.62 -29.10 4.13
N THR A 23 41.68 -30.08 3.23
CA THR A 23 40.87 -30.07 1.99
C THR A 23 39.37 -30.19 2.29
N ILE A 24 38.98 -31.03 3.25
CA ILE A 24 37.57 -31.18 3.66
C ILE A 24 37.05 -29.86 4.28
N LEU A 25 37.86 -29.18 5.09
CA LEU A 25 37.51 -27.87 5.66
C LEU A 25 37.38 -26.78 4.59
N VAL A 26 38.27 -26.74 3.59
CA VAL A 26 38.18 -25.78 2.49
C VAL A 26 36.93 -26.04 1.63
N VAL A 27 36.58 -27.31 1.37
CA VAL A 27 35.35 -27.68 0.63
C VAL A 27 34.07 -27.41 1.43
N LEU A 28 34.09 -27.56 2.75
CA LEU A 28 32.95 -27.21 3.61
C LEU A 28 32.76 -25.69 3.73
N VAL A 29 33.84 -24.91 3.77
CA VAL A 29 33.77 -23.44 3.82
C VAL A 29 33.41 -22.86 2.45
N SER A 30 33.91 -23.42 1.34
CA SER A 30 33.55 -22.96 -0.01
C SER A 30 32.18 -23.48 -0.48
N GLY A 31 31.78 -24.68 -0.07
CA GLY A 31 30.45 -25.24 -0.33
C GLY A 31 29.35 -24.65 0.57
N GLY A 32 29.68 -24.25 1.80
CA GLY A 32 28.74 -23.61 2.73
C GLY A 32 28.46 -22.13 2.44
N MET A 33 29.34 -21.46 1.69
CA MET A 33 29.20 -20.03 1.32
C MET A 33 28.24 -19.79 0.14
N LEU A 34 27.76 -20.83 -0.55
CA LEU A 34 26.90 -20.68 -1.74
C LEU A 34 25.40 -20.88 -1.49
N TYR A 35 24.96 -21.10 -0.24
CA TYR A 35 23.56 -21.40 0.08
C TYR A 35 22.84 -20.38 0.97
N LEU A 36 23.38 -19.17 1.09
CA LEU A 36 22.69 -18.03 1.71
C LEU A 36 22.67 -16.83 0.75
N SER A 37 22.22 -17.04 -0.48
CA SER A 37 21.52 -15.95 -1.15
C SER A 37 20.07 -16.01 -0.68
N PRO A 38 19.47 -14.94 -0.14
CA PRO A 38 18.02 -14.88 -0.14
C PRO A 38 17.64 -14.99 -1.61
N ILE A 39 16.80 -15.98 -1.93
CA ILE A 39 16.07 -15.99 -3.18
C ILE A 39 15.17 -14.76 -3.09
N ILE A 40 15.71 -13.61 -3.51
CA ILE A 40 14.93 -12.45 -3.89
C ILE A 40 14.28 -12.92 -5.18
N SER A 41 13.09 -13.50 -5.06
CA SER A 41 12.18 -13.57 -6.19
C SER A 41 12.18 -12.16 -6.79
N PRO A 42 12.50 -11.98 -8.09
CA PRO A 42 12.27 -10.69 -8.71
C PRO A 42 10.78 -10.45 -8.56
N ILE A 43 10.41 -9.57 -7.62
CA ILE A 43 9.11 -8.95 -7.60
C ILE A 43 8.95 -8.42 -9.03
N GLN A 44 7.94 -8.91 -9.76
CA GLN A 44 7.61 -8.35 -11.05
C GLN A 44 7.28 -6.88 -10.78
N PHE A 45 8.25 -6.02 -11.03
CA PHE A 45 8.13 -4.58 -10.86
C PHE A 45 6.97 -4.15 -11.75
N ALA A 46 5.94 -3.58 -11.13
CA ALA A 46 4.79 -3.05 -11.84
C ALA A 46 5.34 -2.05 -12.88
N GLY A 47 5.04 -2.33 -14.16
CA GLY A 47 5.36 -1.41 -15.23
C GLY A 47 4.51 -0.16 -15.06
N VAL A 48 5.04 0.83 -14.35
CA VAL A 48 4.58 2.21 -14.48
C VAL A 48 4.80 2.56 -15.95
N ASP A 49 3.72 2.91 -16.67
CA ASP A 49 3.84 3.41 -18.04
C ASP A 49 4.80 4.63 -18.05
N ASP A 50 5.55 4.84 -19.12
CA ASP A 50 6.68 5.80 -19.19
C ASP A 50 6.29 7.24 -18.79
N ASP A 51 4.99 7.58 -18.83
CA ASP A 51 4.41 8.89 -18.50
C ASP A 51 3.73 8.97 -17.10
N GLY A 52 3.66 7.86 -16.34
CA GLY A 52 2.99 7.78 -15.02
C GLY A 52 1.45 7.81 -15.08
N PHE A 53 0.79 7.61 -13.93
CA PHE A 53 -0.69 7.68 -13.83
C PHE A 53 -1.15 8.99 -13.22
N LYS A 54 -1.82 9.83 -14.00
CA LYS A 54 -2.38 11.10 -13.53
C LYS A 54 -3.72 10.85 -12.84
N THR A 55 -3.89 11.37 -11.63
CA THR A 55 -5.12 11.23 -10.84
C THR A 55 -5.74 12.59 -10.53
N GLN A 56 -7.00 12.59 -10.10
CA GLN A 56 -7.64 13.80 -9.58
C GLN A 56 -8.58 13.48 -8.43
N TYR A 57 -8.49 14.30 -7.38
CA TYR A 57 -9.43 14.29 -6.27
C TYR A 57 -10.26 15.57 -6.24
N LEU A 58 -11.58 15.42 -6.23
CA LEU A 58 -12.54 16.49 -6.04
C LEU A 58 -13.30 16.30 -4.72
N ILE A 59 -13.44 17.37 -3.95
CA ILE A 59 -14.26 17.40 -2.74
C ILE A 59 -15.36 18.44 -2.95
N GLN A 60 -16.61 18.04 -2.75
CA GLN A 60 -17.79 18.90 -2.93
C GLN A 60 -18.68 18.91 -1.70
N ASN A 61 -19.23 20.07 -1.35
CA ASN A 61 -20.26 20.14 -0.32
C ASN A 61 -21.64 19.71 -0.88
N LEU A 62 -22.65 19.67 -0.01
CA LEU A 62 -24.03 19.30 -0.38
C LEU A 62 -24.70 20.24 -1.41
N ARG A 63 -24.16 21.43 -1.66
CA ARG A 63 -24.63 22.34 -2.72
C ARG A 63 -23.94 22.09 -4.07
N GLY A 64 -22.90 21.25 -4.09
CA GLY A 64 -22.06 20.98 -5.25
C GLY A 64 -20.89 21.96 -5.40
N ASP A 65 -20.68 22.87 -4.44
CA ASP A 65 -19.51 23.75 -4.45
C ASP A 65 -18.26 22.93 -4.13
N THR A 66 -17.17 23.17 -4.86
CA THR A 66 -15.86 22.62 -4.50
C THR A 66 -15.37 23.26 -3.20
N VAL A 67 -14.83 22.43 -2.29
CA VAL A 67 -14.24 22.89 -1.04
C VAL A 67 -12.77 22.49 -0.97
N ASP A 68 -11.95 23.38 -0.42
CA ASP A 68 -10.49 23.19 -0.28
C ASP A 68 -10.17 22.85 1.19
N THR A 69 -10.82 21.81 1.71
CA THR A 69 -10.63 21.31 3.07
C THR A 69 -10.77 19.80 3.08
N TRP A 70 -10.01 19.15 3.96
CA TRP A 70 -10.08 17.71 4.13
C TRP A 70 -11.20 17.35 5.10
N ALA A 71 -11.77 16.17 4.89
CA ALA A 71 -12.78 15.61 5.75
C ALA A 71 -12.44 14.16 6.01
N SER A 72 -12.71 13.69 7.22
CA SER A 72 -12.60 12.27 7.54
C SER A 72 -13.99 11.65 7.58
N TRP A 73 -14.04 10.32 7.57
CA TRP A 73 -15.29 9.63 7.88
C TRP A 73 -15.63 9.76 9.37
N ARG A 74 -16.93 9.82 9.69
CA ARG A 74 -17.47 9.85 11.06
C ARG A 74 -18.29 8.59 11.34
N ILE A 75 -17.60 7.45 11.33
CA ILE A 75 -18.23 6.13 11.43
C ILE A 75 -17.98 5.55 12.84
N PRO A 76 -19.00 4.97 13.50
CA PRO A 76 -18.79 4.25 14.77
C PRO A 76 -17.81 3.08 14.61
N VAL A 77 -17.03 2.76 15.64
CA VAL A 77 -15.96 1.73 15.61
C VAL A 77 -16.40 0.41 14.96
N ASP A 78 -17.56 -0.11 15.36
CA ASP A 78 -18.05 -1.42 14.90
C ASP A 78 -18.98 -1.34 13.69
N ALA A 79 -19.28 -0.13 13.19
CA ALA A 79 -20.18 0.01 12.05
C ALA A 79 -19.49 -0.50 10.78
N PRO A 80 -20.18 -1.31 9.97
CA PRO A 80 -19.62 -1.82 8.73
C PRO A 80 -19.41 -0.65 7.76
N PHE A 81 -18.24 -0.63 7.14
CA PHE A 81 -17.89 0.33 6.10
C PHE A 81 -17.85 -0.36 4.75
N HIS A 82 -18.80 0.03 3.91
CA HIS A 82 -19.10 -0.68 2.68
C HIS A 82 -18.38 -0.04 1.50
N ILE A 83 -17.57 -0.84 0.79
CA ILE A 83 -16.92 -0.47 -0.46
C ILE A 83 -17.54 -1.32 -1.55
N HIS A 84 -18.23 -0.66 -2.48
CA HIS A 84 -19.03 -1.35 -3.49
C HIS A 84 -18.41 -1.14 -4.87
N LEU A 85 -18.30 -2.21 -5.65
CA LEU A 85 -17.98 -2.14 -7.07
C LEU A 85 -19.30 -2.17 -7.85
N LEU A 86 -19.54 -1.18 -8.71
CA LEU A 86 -20.67 -1.26 -9.65
C LEU A 86 -20.40 -2.35 -10.69
N ASP A 87 -21.33 -3.29 -10.78
CA ASP A 87 -21.30 -4.33 -11.80
C ASP A 87 -21.35 -3.69 -13.19
N SER A 88 -20.49 -4.22 -14.05
CA SER A 88 -20.34 -3.77 -15.42
C SER A 88 -19.65 -4.87 -16.22
N LYS A 89 -19.67 -4.75 -17.55
CA LYS A 89 -18.90 -5.65 -18.42
C LYS A 89 -17.39 -5.68 -18.11
N PHE A 90 -16.88 -4.70 -17.35
CA PHE A 90 -15.47 -4.61 -16.95
C PHE A 90 -15.15 -5.24 -15.59
N ALA A 91 -16.17 -5.58 -14.78
CA ALA A 91 -16.01 -6.29 -13.52
C ALA A 91 -15.75 -7.79 -13.77
N THR A 92 -14.72 -8.09 -14.58
CA THR A 92 -14.30 -9.46 -14.85
C THR A 92 -13.73 -10.09 -13.57
N PRO A 93 -13.76 -11.43 -13.43
CA PRO A 93 -13.25 -12.11 -12.22
C PRO A 93 -11.83 -11.68 -11.83
N ASP A 94 -10.92 -11.54 -12.79
CA ASP A 94 -9.54 -11.12 -12.52
C ASP A 94 -9.45 -9.69 -11.97
N LYS A 95 -10.25 -8.76 -12.52
CA LYS A 95 -10.30 -7.38 -12.05
C LYS A 95 -10.99 -7.27 -10.70
N VAL A 96 -12.05 -8.03 -10.47
CA VAL A 96 -12.71 -8.11 -9.15
C VAL A 96 -11.74 -8.65 -8.11
N ASN A 97 -10.99 -9.72 -8.41
CA ASN A 97 -9.97 -10.26 -7.50
C ASN A 97 -8.86 -9.24 -7.23
N ALA A 98 -8.44 -8.49 -8.24
CA ALA A 98 -7.47 -7.41 -8.08
C ALA A 98 -8.00 -6.30 -7.16
N ILE A 99 -9.25 -5.87 -7.36
CA ILE A 99 -9.93 -4.88 -6.51
C ILE A 99 -10.02 -5.38 -5.06
N VAL A 100 -10.47 -6.63 -4.86
CA VAL A 100 -10.54 -7.25 -3.53
C VAL A 100 -9.16 -7.30 -2.88
N SER A 101 -8.09 -7.57 -3.63
CA SER A 101 -6.73 -7.56 -3.06
C SER A 101 -6.28 -6.17 -2.58
N VAL A 102 -6.64 -5.11 -3.30
CA VAL A 102 -6.31 -3.73 -2.90
C VAL A 102 -7.13 -3.29 -1.69
N ILE A 103 -8.35 -3.78 -1.55
CA ILE A 103 -9.23 -3.40 -0.43
C ILE A 103 -8.92 -4.25 0.80
N MET A 104 -8.91 -5.58 0.67
CA MET A 104 -9.03 -6.53 1.78
C MET A 104 -7.72 -7.24 2.18
N SER A 105 -6.62 -7.03 1.45
CA SER A 105 -5.36 -7.73 1.77
C SER A 105 -4.75 -7.22 3.07
N ASP A 106 -4.34 -8.15 3.93
CA ASP A 106 -3.54 -7.92 5.15
C ASP A 106 -2.03 -8.03 4.92
N LYS A 107 -1.61 -8.22 3.66
CA LYS A 107 -0.22 -8.53 3.35
C LYS A 107 0.67 -7.31 3.51
N GLU A 108 1.68 -7.48 4.37
CA GLU A 108 2.80 -6.57 4.54
C GLU A 108 3.92 -6.86 3.54
N ILE A 109 4.60 -5.79 3.11
CA ILE A 109 5.74 -5.81 2.21
C ILE A 109 6.86 -5.00 2.87
N LYS A 110 8.05 -5.58 2.97
CA LYS A 110 9.23 -4.87 3.48
C LYS A 110 10.08 -4.39 2.31
N ILE A 111 10.32 -3.09 2.26
CA ILE A 111 11.08 -2.45 1.19
C ILE A 111 12.30 -1.78 1.83
N ASP A 112 13.47 -1.95 1.21
CA ASP A 112 14.70 -1.28 1.64
C ASP A 112 14.58 0.23 1.38
N ASP A 113 14.84 1.04 2.40
CA ASP A 113 14.67 2.49 2.34
C ASP A 113 15.59 3.14 1.29
N ASN A 114 16.73 2.52 0.98
CA ASN A 114 17.63 2.99 -0.07
C ASN A 114 16.98 2.92 -1.46
N LEU A 115 16.05 1.99 -1.68
CA LEU A 115 15.30 1.89 -2.95
C LEU A 115 14.27 3.01 -3.10
N MET A 116 13.86 3.60 -1.98
CA MET A 116 12.87 4.69 -1.92
C MET A 116 13.51 6.06 -1.68
N HIS A 117 14.84 6.15 -1.62
CA HIS A 117 15.58 7.35 -1.22
C HIS A 117 15.20 7.88 0.19
N LYS A 118 14.67 7.01 1.05
CA LYS A 118 14.18 7.34 2.41
C LYS A 118 15.17 6.98 3.53
N GLY A 119 16.35 6.44 3.22
CA GLY A 119 17.29 6.03 4.26
C GLY A 119 18.54 5.29 3.75
N PRO A 120 19.49 4.95 4.64
CA PRO A 120 20.69 4.20 4.29
C PRO A 120 20.36 2.73 3.96
N ALA A 121 21.18 2.11 3.11
CA ALA A 121 21.02 0.70 2.76
C ALA A 121 21.00 -0.22 4.00
N GLY A 122 20.06 -1.15 4.02
CA GLY A 122 19.88 -2.09 5.13
C GLY A 122 18.87 -1.66 6.19
N THR A 123 18.28 -0.46 6.08
CA THR A 123 17.03 -0.14 6.79
C THR A 123 15.83 -0.47 5.91
N THR A 124 14.76 -0.95 6.52
CA THR A 124 13.53 -1.32 5.79
C THR A 124 12.33 -0.64 6.42
N SER A 125 11.40 -0.20 5.59
CA SER A 125 10.06 0.26 6.00
C SER A 125 9.01 -0.76 5.61
N VAL A 126 7.90 -0.75 6.34
CA VAL A 126 6.75 -1.64 6.09
C VAL A 126 5.78 -0.90 5.17
N TYR A 127 5.25 -1.63 4.20
CA TYR A 127 4.23 -1.18 3.27
C TYR A 127 3.10 -2.19 3.22
N TYR A 128 1.92 -1.76 2.79
CA TYR A 128 0.73 -2.62 2.74
C TYR A 128 0.20 -2.78 1.32
N GLU A 129 -0.12 -4.03 0.95
CA GLU A 129 -0.72 -4.31 -0.36
C GLU A 129 -2.18 -3.84 -0.44
N GLY A 130 -2.91 -3.90 0.69
CA GLY A 130 -4.30 -3.50 0.75
C GLY A 130 -4.65 -2.63 1.96
N TRP A 131 -5.71 -1.84 1.80
CA TRP A 131 -6.15 -0.85 2.80
C TRP A 131 -6.68 -1.47 4.08
N HIS A 132 -7.27 -2.68 4.06
CA HIS A 132 -7.69 -3.37 5.27
C HIS A 132 -6.50 -3.60 6.22
N GLY A 133 -5.40 -4.20 5.74
CA GLY A 133 -4.20 -4.40 6.55
C GLY A 133 -3.59 -3.09 7.04
N ALA A 134 -3.53 -2.10 6.14
CA ALA A 134 -2.94 -0.80 6.42
C ALA A 134 -3.73 -0.02 7.50
N LEU A 135 -5.05 0.08 7.38
CA LEU A 135 -5.88 0.77 8.36
C LEU A 135 -5.92 0.04 9.70
N ASN A 136 -5.88 -1.30 9.69
CA ASN A 136 -5.84 -2.09 10.92
C ASN A 136 -4.50 -2.02 11.65
N SER A 137 -3.39 -1.70 10.97
CA SER A 137 -2.08 -1.55 11.60
C SER A 137 -1.92 -0.25 12.40
N ILE A 138 -2.75 0.78 12.11
CA ILE A 138 -2.76 2.03 12.88
C ILE A 138 -3.24 1.76 14.30
N THR A 139 -2.40 2.01 15.29
CA THR A 139 -2.69 1.77 16.72
C THR A 139 -2.89 3.05 17.52
N SER A 140 -2.67 4.22 16.92
CA SER A 140 -2.87 5.51 17.58
C SER A 140 -4.34 5.74 17.91
N ASP A 141 -4.60 6.22 19.13
CA ASP A 141 -5.90 6.73 19.52
C ASP A 141 -6.10 8.11 18.89
N THR A 142 -7.05 8.21 17.96
CA THR A 142 -7.41 9.44 17.27
C THR A 142 -8.75 9.97 17.79
N LYS A 143 -8.96 11.28 17.69
CA LYS A 143 -10.24 11.93 18.05
C LYS A 143 -11.48 11.28 17.41
N PHE A 144 -11.34 10.77 16.19
CA PHE A 144 -12.40 10.11 15.43
C PHE A 144 -11.96 8.72 15.02
N ASN A 145 -12.89 7.77 14.94
CA ASN A 145 -12.55 6.38 14.63
C ASN A 145 -12.06 6.23 13.20
N ILE A 146 -10.87 5.65 13.04
CA ILE A 146 -10.39 5.19 11.75
C ILE A 146 -11.26 4.03 11.27
N VAL A 147 -11.61 4.07 9.99
CA VAL A 147 -12.48 3.08 9.35
C VAL A 147 -11.73 1.76 9.16
N LYS A 148 -12.00 0.76 10.01
CA LYS A 148 -11.30 -0.54 9.96
C LYS A 148 -12.18 -1.72 9.54
N ASN A 149 -13.49 -1.64 9.80
CA ASN A 149 -14.44 -2.70 9.50
C ASN A 149 -14.90 -2.68 8.03
N LEU A 150 -13.99 -3.02 7.10
CA LEU A 150 -14.24 -2.95 5.67
C LEU A 150 -15.05 -4.14 5.16
N HIS A 151 -16.06 -3.86 4.32
CA HIS A 151 -16.88 -4.86 3.64
C HIS A 151 -16.92 -4.58 2.14
N PHE A 152 -16.64 -5.59 1.33
CA PHE A 152 -16.69 -5.48 -0.13
C PHE A 152 -17.92 -6.14 -0.72
N HIS A 153 -18.57 -5.46 -1.67
CA HIS A 153 -19.71 -5.97 -2.42
C HIS A 153 -19.60 -5.61 -3.91
N VAL A 154 -20.20 -6.43 -4.77
CA VAL A 154 -20.45 -6.11 -6.18
C VAL A 154 -21.94 -5.87 -6.35
N ASP A 155 -22.32 -4.68 -6.84
CA ASP A 155 -23.70 -4.24 -6.94
C ASP A 155 -24.19 -4.14 -8.37
N ASN A 156 -25.40 -4.65 -8.65
CA ASN A 156 -25.98 -4.64 -9.98
C ASN A 156 -26.80 -3.38 -10.29
N GLY A 157 -26.36 -2.20 -9.84
CA GLY A 157 -27.04 -0.93 -10.13
C GLY A 157 -26.94 0.11 -9.02
N GLU A 158 -28.00 0.27 -8.23
CA GLU A 158 -28.05 1.27 -7.16
C GLU A 158 -27.18 0.85 -5.96
N SER A 159 -26.04 1.53 -5.80
CA SER A 159 -25.08 1.23 -4.75
C SER A 159 -25.18 2.16 -3.55
N THR A 160 -25.37 1.57 -2.38
CA THR A 160 -25.44 2.27 -1.09
C THR A 160 -24.09 2.30 -0.35
N GLY A 161 -23.01 1.78 -0.94
CA GLY A 161 -21.70 1.70 -0.30
C GLY A 161 -21.15 3.07 0.12
N ASN A 162 -20.40 3.16 1.20
CA ASN A 162 -19.72 4.40 1.60
C ASN A 162 -18.77 4.90 0.49
N ILE A 163 -18.02 3.96 -0.12
CA ILE A 163 -17.22 4.19 -1.32
C ILE A 163 -17.81 3.37 -2.46
N VAL A 164 -17.98 3.98 -3.63
CA VAL A 164 -18.44 3.30 -4.85
C VAL A 164 -17.37 3.37 -5.92
N ILE A 165 -16.96 2.20 -6.44
CA ILE A 165 -15.96 2.06 -7.48
C ILE A 165 -16.67 1.81 -8.82
N MET A 166 -16.29 2.57 -9.83
CA MET A 166 -16.78 2.49 -11.19
C MET A 166 -15.62 2.23 -12.15
N LEU A 167 -15.78 1.24 -13.02
CA LEU A 167 -14.81 0.93 -14.08
C LEU A 167 -15.38 1.37 -15.42
N THR A 168 -14.60 2.09 -16.23
CA THR A 168 -15.04 2.53 -17.56
C THR A 168 -13.96 2.41 -18.63
N ASP A 169 -14.37 2.11 -19.87
CA ASP A 169 -13.49 2.15 -21.05
C ASP A 169 -13.41 3.53 -21.69
N MET A 170 -14.15 4.51 -21.15
CA MET A 170 -14.02 5.90 -21.58
C MET A 170 -12.67 6.45 -21.12
N SER A 171 -12.08 7.29 -21.95
CA SER A 171 -10.96 8.13 -21.54
C SER A 171 -11.46 9.36 -20.80
N SER A 172 -10.72 9.79 -19.79
CA SER A 172 -10.94 11.07 -19.16
C SER A 172 -10.63 12.21 -20.15
N PRO A 173 -11.50 13.22 -20.31
CA PRO A 173 -11.23 14.38 -21.16
C PRO A 173 -9.93 15.13 -20.80
N ASP A 174 -9.55 15.07 -19.52
CA ASP A 174 -8.39 15.77 -18.94
C ASP A 174 -7.18 14.84 -18.75
N GLY A 175 -7.26 13.61 -19.28
CA GLY A 175 -6.18 12.62 -19.29
C GLY A 175 -5.97 11.88 -17.96
N TYR A 176 -6.92 11.91 -17.04
CA TYR A 176 -6.83 11.16 -15.78
C TYR A 176 -7.02 9.64 -15.98
N SER A 177 -6.22 8.85 -15.28
CA SER A 177 -6.36 7.39 -15.18
C SER A 177 -7.32 6.99 -14.04
N GLY A 178 -7.38 7.81 -12.99
CA GLY A 178 -8.27 7.66 -11.85
C GLY A 178 -8.85 9.00 -11.41
N TYR A 179 -10.06 8.96 -10.86
CA TYR A 179 -10.74 10.13 -10.32
C TYR A 179 -11.56 9.76 -9.10
N THR A 180 -11.38 10.50 -8.01
CA THR A 180 -12.19 10.39 -6.81
C THR A 180 -13.01 11.65 -6.62
N ASN A 181 -14.29 11.49 -6.29
CA ASN A 181 -15.16 12.58 -5.86
C ASN A 181 -15.77 12.25 -4.51
N SER A 182 -15.52 13.11 -3.51
CA SER A 182 -16.12 12.99 -2.18
C SER A 182 -17.17 14.08 -1.94
N ILE A 183 -18.36 13.65 -1.52
CA ILE A 183 -19.40 14.55 -1.02
C ILE A 183 -19.21 14.68 0.49
N VAL A 184 -19.09 15.92 0.97
CA VAL A 184 -18.84 16.23 2.38
C VAL A 184 -19.94 17.10 2.98
N ASP A 185 -20.14 16.93 4.28
CA ASP A 185 -20.85 17.88 5.12
C ASP A 185 -19.81 18.82 5.74
N GLU A 186 -19.69 19.99 5.13
CA GLU A 186 -18.74 21.05 5.48
C GLU A 186 -18.92 21.52 6.93
N ALA A 187 -20.17 21.60 7.43
CA ALA A 187 -20.43 22.07 8.79
C ALA A 187 -19.86 21.12 9.85
N ASN A 188 -19.82 19.82 9.56
CA ASN A 188 -19.33 18.78 10.47
C ASN A 188 -17.97 18.20 10.06
N HIS A 189 -17.35 18.72 8.99
CA HIS A 189 -16.09 18.27 8.42
C HIS A 189 -16.05 16.74 8.25
N GLN A 190 -17.07 16.19 7.59
CA GLN A 190 -17.22 14.74 7.43
C GLN A 190 -17.51 14.34 5.99
N ILE A 191 -16.91 13.23 5.56
CA ILE A 191 -17.27 12.58 4.30
C ILE A 191 -18.60 11.86 4.48
N LEU A 192 -19.50 12.05 3.51
CA LEU A 192 -20.80 11.39 3.43
C LEU A 192 -20.81 10.26 2.39
N LYS A 193 -20.10 10.44 1.29
CA LYS A 193 -20.02 9.50 0.16
C LYS A 193 -18.74 9.76 -0.61
N SER A 194 -18.08 8.71 -1.10
CA SER A 194 -17.02 8.86 -2.09
C SER A 194 -17.29 7.97 -3.31
N THR A 195 -16.97 8.48 -4.49
CA THR A 195 -17.10 7.77 -5.77
C THR A 195 -15.76 7.78 -6.48
N ILE A 196 -15.27 6.60 -6.84
CA ILE A 196 -14.03 6.38 -7.55
C ILE A 196 -14.38 5.94 -8.98
N THR A 197 -13.80 6.60 -9.97
CA THR A 197 -13.87 6.19 -11.37
C THR A 197 -12.47 5.85 -11.87
N ILE A 198 -12.31 4.63 -12.39
CA ILE A 198 -11.08 4.21 -13.09
C ILE A 198 -11.37 4.23 -14.60
N TYR A 199 -10.58 5.00 -15.33
CA TYR A 199 -10.72 5.20 -16.77
C TYR A 199 -9.89 4.20 -17.59
N ASP A 200 -10.20 4.10 -18.88
CA ASP A 200 -9.44 3.32 -19.87
C ASP A 200 -9.17 1.85 -19.43
N VAL A 201 -10.08 1.24 -18.67
CA VAL A 201 -9.82 -0.05 -17.98
C VAL A 201 -9.51 -1.22 -18.90
N ASN A 202 -9.82 -1.13 -20.19
CA ASN A 202 -9.47 -2.14 -21.19
C ASN A 202 -8.00 -2.09 -21.62
N LYS A 203 -7.33 -0.96 -21.39
CA LYS A 203 -5.92 -0.74 -21.71
C LYS A 203 -5.02 -0.99 -20.50
N LEU A 204 -5.60 -1.03 -19.29
CA LEU A 204 -4.85 -1.24 -18.06
C LEU A 204 -4.47 -2.71 -17.87
N SER A 205 -3.22 -2.94 -17.47
CA SER A 205 -2.82 -4.19 -16.86
C SER A 205 -3.50 -4.35 -15.48
N ILE A 206 -3.51 -5.58 -14.95
CA ILE A 206 -4.05 -5.82 -13.59
C ILE A 206 -3.25 -5.05 -12.54
N GLU A 207 -1.92 -4.96 -12.66
CA GLU A 207 -1.10 -4.22 -11.70
C GLU A 207 -1.28 -2.70 -11.82
N ASN A 208 -1.53 -2.16 -13.03
CA ASN A 208 -1.83 -0.74 -13.23
C ASN A 208 -3.19 -0.40 -12.61
N LEU A 209 -4.20 -1.27 -12.80
CA LEU A 209 -5.49 -1.14 -12.11
C LEU A 209 -5.31 -1.12 -10.59
N LYS A 210 -4.51 -2.05 -10.04
CA LYS A 210 -4.25 -2.09 -8.59
C LYS A 210 -3.59 -0.81 -8.09
N THR A 211 -2.62 -0.30 -8.86
CA THR A 211 -1.88 0.93 -8.54
C THR A 211 -2.80 2.14 -8.47
N ILE A 212 -3.55 2.41 -9.54
CA ILE A 212 -4.48 3.53 -9.60
C ILE A 212 -5.52 3.40 -8.50
N LEU A 213 -6.15 2.22 -8.37
CA LEU A 213 -7.19 2.03 -7.36
C LEU A 213 -6.69 2.21 -5.92
N ARG A 214 -5.46 1.79 -5.61
CA ARG A 214 -4.90 1.95 -4.27
C ARG A 214 -4.76 3.43 -3.91
N HIS A 215 -4.31 4.24 -4.87
CA HIS A 215 -4.26 5.70 -4.74
C HIS A 215 -5.66 6.32 -4.58
N GLU A 216 -6.60 5.99 -5.47
CA GLU A 216 -7.96 6.54 -5.40
C GLU A 216 -8.69 6.13 -4.12
N LEU A 217 -8.41 4.95 -3.56
CA LEU A 217 -8.92 4.57 -2.24
C LEU A 217 -8.32 5.42 -1.12
N GLY A 218 -7.07 5.87 -1.23
CA GLY A 218 -6.51 6.85 -0.29
C GLY A 218 -7.34 8.12 -0.24
N HIS A 219 -7.68 8.69 -1.39
CA HIS A 219 -8.65 9.78 -1.49
C HIS A 219 -10.04 9.39 -0.96
N GLY A 220 -10.50 8.18 -1.26
CA GLY A 220 -11.74 7.62 -0.74
C GLY A 220 -11.81 7.58 0.79
N PHE A 221 -10.68 7.39 1.47
CA PHE A 221 -10.55 7.45 2.93
C PHE A 221 -10.29 8.87 3.48
N GLY A 222 -10.07 9.84 2.59
CA GLY A 222 -9.94 11.26 2.89
C GLY A 222 -8.53 11.84 2.72
N LEU A 223 -7.56 11.06 2.24
CA LEU A 223 -6.18 11.55 2.08
C LEU A 223 -6.07 12.59 0.97
N ALA A 224 -5.23 13.59 1.25
CA ALA A 224 -4.72 14.52 0.25
C ALA A 224 -3.62 13.89 -0.59
N HIS A 225 -3.24 14.60 -1.66
CA HIS A 225 -2.01 14.25 -2.35
C HIS A 225 -0.78 14.46 -1.45
N SER A 226 0.20 13.60 -1.63
CA SER A 226 1.54 13.76 -1.07
C SER A 226 2.38 14.70 -1.92
N THR A 227 3.32 15.41 -1.31
CA THR A 227 4.35 16.17 -2.03
C THR A 227 5.57 15.33 -2.41
N ALA A 228 5.68 14.10 -1.92
CA ALA A 228 6.82 13.21 -2.16
C ALA A 228 6.62 12.37 -3.43
N LEU A 229 7.56 12.45 -4.39
CA LEU A 229 7.46 11.84 -5.73
C LEU A 229 7.37 10.31 -5.70
N GLU A 230 8.00 9.70 -4.71
CA GLU A 230 8.08 8.26 -4.53
C GLU A 230 6.87 7.66 -3.79
N ASP A 231 6.01 8.51 -3.26
CA ASP A 231 4.86 8.12 -2.46
C ASP A 231 3.66 7.72 -3.33
N LEU A 232 2.85 6.80 -2.82
CA LEU A 232 1.65 6.33 -3.52
C LEU A 232 0.69 7.50 -3.79
N MET A 233 0.54 8.44 -2.87
CA MET A 233 -0.43 9.53 -2.95
C MET A 233 0.10 10.75 -3.72
N TYR A 234 1.24 10.65 -4.41
CA TYR A 234 1.69 11.73 -5.30
C TYR A 234 0.72 11.92 -6.50
N PRO A 235 0.42 13.16 -6.96
CA PRO A 235 -0.61 13.42 -7.99
C PRO A 235 -0.40 12.74 -9.35
N VAL A 236 0.83 12.32 -9.64
CA VAL A 236 1.16 11.54 -10.83
C VAL A 236 1.96 10.32 -10.38
N ILE A 237 1.31 9.16 -10.32
CA ILE A 237 1.92 7.97 -9.75
C ILE A 237 3.05 7.48 -10.66
N THR A 238 4.29 7.72 -10.24
CA THR A 238 5.51 7.28 -10.93
C THR A 238 6.33 6.26 -10.14
N THR A 239 5.91 5.93 -8.91
CA THR A 239 6.66 5.05 -8.02
C THR A 239 6.64 3.60 -8.48
N TYR A 240 7.79 2.93 -8.40
CA TYR A 240 7.91 1.48 -8.65
C TYR A 240 7.32 0.62 -7.52
N TYR A 241 7.01 1.24 -6.38
CA TYR A 241 6.48 0.59 -5.20
C TYR A 241 5.16 1.24 -4.77
N PRO A 242 4.09 1.08 -5.58
CA PRO A 242 2.80 1.75 -5.34
C PRO A 242 2.02 1.06 -4.23
N TYR A 243 2.58 0.99 -3.03
CA TYR A 243 1.99 0.39 -1.83
C TYR A 243 1.74 1.46 -0.77
N ILE A 244 0.82 1.19 0.15
CA ILE A 244 0.49 2.14 1.22
C ILE A 244 1.68 2.21 2.18
N SER A 245 2.23 3.40 2.37
CA SER A 245 3.43 3.66 3.16
C SER A 245 3.09 4.11 4.59
N ASP A 246 4.08 4.12 5.48
CA ASP A 246 3.91 4.69 6.81
C ASP A 246 3.49 6.18 6.77
N CYS A 247 3.92 6.94 5.74
CA CYS A 247 3.49 8.32 5.57
C CYS A 247 1.98 8.42 5.32
N ASP A 248 1.43 7.53 4.50
CA ASP A 248 -0.02 7.49 4.25
C ASP A 248 -0.79 7.20 5.53
N LEU A 249 -0.26 6.30 6.37
CA LEU A 249 -0.87 5.94 7.65
C LEU A 249 -0.78 7.05 8.70
N ASP A 250 0.34 7.77 8.75
CA ASP A 250 0.51 8.95 9.59
C ASP A 250 -0.44 10.07 9.16
N ALA A 251 -0.62 10.27 7.85
CA ALA A 251 -1.57 11.23 7.30
C ALA A 251 -3.03 10.86 7.63
N ILE A 252 -3.40 9.57 7.54
CA ILE A 252 -4.71 9.08 8.01
C ILE A 252 -4.85 9.37 9.50
N SER A 253 -3.85 9.03 10.31
CA SER A 253 -3.92 9.22 11.76
C SER A 253 -4.11 10.70 12.11
N HIS A 254 -3.37 11.60 11.45
CA HIS A 254 -3.50 13.04 11.63
C HIS A 254 -4.88 13.56 11.22
N LEU A 255 -5.38 13.12 10.06
CA LEU A 255 -6.73 13.44 9.56
C LEU A 255 -7.82 13.06 10.57
N TYR A 256 -7.73 11.85 11.12
CA TYR A 256 -8.72 11.33 12.07
C TYR A 256 -8.51 11.85 13.49
N ASP A 257 -7.38 12.48 13.80
CA ASP A 257 -7.20 13.25 15.05
C ASP A 257 -7.78 14.68 14.95
N GLY A 258 -8.29 15.04 13.77
CA GLY A 258 -8.88 16.35 13.49
C GLY A 258 -7.87 17.38 12.97
N GLY A 259 -6.67 16.95 12.56
CA GLY A 259 -5.74 17.76 11.79
C GLY A 259 -6.00 17.62 10.29
N GLY A 260 -6.36 18.70 9.60
CA GLY A 260 -6.80 18.60 8.20
C GLY A 260 -6.81 19.93 7.47
N ASP A 261 -5.93 20.85 7.84
CA ASP A 261 -5.92 22.21 7.30
C ASP A 261 -4.99 22.35 6.06
N SER A 262 -4.16 21.35 5.74
CA SER A 262 -3.18 21.43 4.65
C SER A 262 -3.61 20.68 3.42
N SER A 263 -3.68 21.34 2.27
CA SER A 263 -4.05 20.76 0.97
C SER A 263 -3.12 19.63 0.45
N ASN A 264 -2.07 19.30 1.19
CA ASN A 264 -1.10 18.26 0.85
C ASN A 264 -0.56 17.58 2.11
N VAL A 265 -0.08 16.35 1.95
CA VAL A 265 0.68 15.59 2.95
C VAL A 265 2.18 15.79 2.69
N VAL A 266 2.93 16.14 3.73
CA VAL A 266 4.39 16.21 3.69
C VAL A 266 4.94 14.92 4.30
N CYS A 267 5.57 14.09 3.48
CA CYS A 267 6.25 12.88 3.92
C CYS A 267 7.71 13.17 4.24
N GLU A 268 8.06 13.24 5.52
CA GLU A 268 9.44 13.31 6.00
C GLU A 268 9.72 12.10 6.90
N LYS A 269 10.94 11.56 6.82
CA LYS A 269 11.45 10.51 7.73
C LYS A 269 12.62 11.04 8.54
#